data_AF-A0A9X4LY31-F1
#
_entry.id   AF-A0A9X4LY31-F1
#
_cell.length_a   1.000
_cell.length_b   1.000
_cell.length_c   1.000
_cell.angle_alpha   90.00
_cell.angle_beta   90.00
_cell.angle_gamma   90.00
#
_symmetry.space_group_name_H-M   'P 1'
#
loop_
_entity.id
_entity.type
_entity.pdbx_description
1 polymer ?
#
loop_
_entity_poly.entity_id
_entity_poly.type
_entity_poly.pdbx_seq_one_letter_code
_entity_poly.pdbx_strand_id
1 'polypeptide(L)'
;MGKSGAEKTSTPRTPIGVWLAGPLASFHLIVTVSVLLTVLGLVMVLSASSVEAYAADGSAYSLFTSQLIFTVLGAALFYVALRLPIRLLRRVSFPALIISVVLLVMVLIPGIGDEVGGGRRWFTIGSLSLQPSETTKVVLAIWGAHLLASRRRENATIKEMIIPLVPVSMLIFVLVVLEPNLSTTIALGIIVVALLWFAGLPLKIFGALLGGGVTLAIIAGFTAGYRSARIRAWLNPGADSQGADYQSRQAKYSLADGGLFGRGLGQSRAKWSYLPNAHNDFIFAILGEELGFIGCAVVFGLFALFAYTGMRIAARSLDPFLKLMVSTATVWTIGQAFINIGYVVGLLPVTGLQLPLISAGGSSTAMTLFMFGVIANAARHEPAAIAALQAGREPRFWRLLRLPSPEPYSPQDPFGVRSKQARKAKAKKRPVGTQPAMGKTRGGPPGAGKYVAGKPGKPAQPRKAPTKQPQPRAGQMSAGRPTAARTPKPAKQSPPKRSQSAQRAGHTAAGASGAESWRAEAWEGPRPRRSWGEQPPPRAAGWRDGGQSGDPAGGGRPPRRRPAVFDRERRMS
;
A
#
# COMPACT_ATOMS: atom_id res chain seq x y z
N MET A 1 -10.61 53.40 24.24
CA MET A 1 -10.14 53.33 22.83
C MET A 1 -9.38 52.04 22.59
N GLY A 2 -9.71 51.28 21.54
CA GLY A 2 -8.92 50.12 21.12
C GLY A 2 -7.88 50.50 20.06
N LYS A 3 -6.68 49.93 20.13
CA LYS A 3 -5.72 49.92 19.02
C LYS A 3 -5.75 48.54 18.37
N SER A 4 -6.33 48.48 17.16
CA SER A 4 -6.31 47.29 16.32
C SER A 4 -4.87 47.02 15.86
N GLY A 5 -4.27 45.92 16.32
CA GLY A 5 -3.00 45.44 15.80
C GLY A 5 -3.19 44.83 14.42
N ALA A 6 -2.90 45.60 13.37
CA ALA A 6 -2.93 45.11 12.00
C ALA A 6 -1.83 44.06 11.79
N GLU A 7 -2.23 42.79 11.71
CA GLU A 7 -1.34 41.66 11.45
C GLU A 7 -0.70 41.81 10.06
N LYS A 8 0.61 42.07 10.02
CA LYS A 8 1.37 42.23 8.77
C LYS A 8 1.45 40.89 8.03
N THR A 9 0.49 40.64 7.15
CA THR A 9 0.54 39.51 6.22
C THR A 9 1.74 39.67 5.28
N SER A 10 2.78 38.86 5.51
CA SER A 10 4.01 38.88 4.73
C SER A 10 3.75 38.37 3.31
N THR A 11 3.73 39.29 2.35
CA THR A 11 3.60 38.95 0.93
C THR A 11 4.85 38.16 0.49
N PRO A 12 4.71 36.97 -0.11
CA PRO A 12 5.87 36.16 -0.48
C PRO A 12 6.68 36.86 -1.58
N ARG A 13 7.94 37.18 -1.27
CA ARG A 13 8.84 37.97 -2.14
C ARG A 13 9.56 37.17 -3.23
N THR A 14 9.42 35.84 -3.25
CA THR A 14 10.08 34.95 -4.23
C THR A 14 9.05 34.29 -5.15
N PRO A 15 9.40 33.99 -6.42
CA PRO A 15 8.49 33.32 -7.35
C PRO A 15 8.04 31.94 -6.83
N ILE A 16 8.94 31.22 -6.14
CA ILE A 16 8.64 29.96 -5.46
C ILE A 16 7.63 30.20 -4.32
N GLY A 17 7.81 31.25 -3.51
CA GLY A 17 6.87 31.60 -2.45
C GLY A 17 5.47 31.98 -2.99
N VAL A 18 5.40 32.69 -4.11
CA VAL A 18 4.15 33.03 -4.80
C VAL A 18 3.47 31.77 -5.36
N TRP A 19 4.22 30.88 -6.01
CA TRP A 19 3.67 29.60 -6.50
C TRP A 19 3.21 28.70 -5.35
N LEU A 20 4.01 28.57 -4.30
CA LEU A 20 3.64 27.82 -3.09
C LEU A 20 2.39 28.41 -2.44
N ALA A 21 2.24 29.74 -2.36
CA ALA A 21 1.04 30.39 -1.84
C ALA A 21 -0.21 30.15 -2.71
N GLY A 22 -0.03 29.71 -3.96
CA GLY A 22 -1.11 29.43 -4.92
C GLY A 22 -2.17 28.45 -4.40
N PRO A 23 -3.45 28.64 -4.78
CA PRO A 23 -4.58 27.90 -4.21
C PRO A 23 -4.58 26.40 -4.54
N LEU A 24 -3.85 25.97 -5.58
CA LEU A 24 -3.71 24.57 -5.99
C LEU A 24 -2.29 24.01 -5.72
N ALA A 25 -1.43 24.74 -5.02
CA ALA A 25 -0.03 24.34 -4.83
C ALA A 25 0.10 22.98 -4.12
N SER A 26 -0.67 22.76 -3.04
CA SER A 26 -0.67 21.50 -2.30
C SER A 26 -1.01 20.29 -3.19
N PHE A 27 -1.93 20.46 -4.13
CA PHE A 27 -2.31 19.40 -5.08
C PHE A 27 -1.19 19.08 -6.08
N HIS A 28 -0.53 20.09 -6.64
CA HIS A 28 0.58 19.87 -7.57
C HIS A 28 1.78 19.26 -6.85
N LEU A 29 2.09 19.70 -5.62
CA LEU A 29 3.16 19.16 -4.80
C LEU A 29 2.96 17.66 -4.52
N ILE A 30 1.79 17.25 -4.01
CA ILE A 30 1.56 15.85 -3.64
C ILE A 30 1.57 14.92 -4.86
N VAL A 31 1.04 15.35 -6.00
CA VAL A 31 1.09 14.61 -7.27
C VAL A 31 2.52 14.52 -7.80
N THR A 32 3.30 15.61 -7.72
CA THR A 32 4.69 15.61 -8.17
C THR A 32 5.54 14.66 -7.32
N VAL A 33 5.40 14.72 -5.99
CA VAL A 33 6.13 13.83 -5.09
C VAL A 33 5.72 12.36 -5.26
N SER A 34 4.42 12.06 -5.46
CA SER A 34 3.99 10.68 -5.73
C SER A 34 4.60 10.13 -7.03
N VAL A 35 4.62 10.94 -8.09
CA VAL A 35 5.21 10.54 -9.39
C VAL A 35 6.72 10.37 -9.27
N LEU A 36 7.44 11.31 -8.64
CA LEU A 36 8.89 11.23 -8.49
C LEU A 36 9.33 10.02 -7.64
N LEU A 37 8.67 9.77 -6.49
CA LEU A 37 8.95 8.60 -5.67
C LEU A 37 8.67 7.28 -6.42
N THR A 38 7.55 7.21 -7.15
CA THR A 38 7.16 6.00 -7.90
C THR A 38 8.07 5.73 -9.10
N VAL A 39 8.46 6.76 -9.85
CA VAL A 39 9.41 6.63 -10.97
C VAL A 39 10.79 6.22 -10.47
N LEU A 40 11.28 6.86 -9.40
CA LEU A 40 12.54 6.46 -8.76
C LEU A 40 12.46 5.01 -8.25
N GLY A 41 11.34 4.61 -7.64
CA GLY A 41 11.08 3.24 -7.22
C GLY A 41 11.15 2.24 -8.38
N LEU A 42 10.45 2.50 -9.49
CA LEU A 42 10.52 1.63 -10.67
C LEU A 42 11.94 1.49 -11.23
N VAL A 43 12.70 2.59 -11.29
CA VAL A 43 14.11 2.56 -11.72
C VAL A 43 14.97 1.74 -10.76
N MET A 44 14.80 1.91 -9.45
CA MET A 44 15.58 1.16 -8.45
C MET A 44 15.19 -0.32 -8.39
N VAL A 45 13.91 -0.67 -8.56
CA VAL A 45 13.45 -2.07 -8.62
C VAL A 45 13.97 -2.75 -9.88
N LEU A 46 13.93 -2.08 -11.04
CA LEU A 46 14.54 -2.58 -12.28
C LEU A 46 16.05 -2.82 -12.07
N SER A 47 16.74 -1.84 -11.49
CA SER A 47 18.16 -1.94 -11.20
C SER A 47 18.47 -3.12 -10.27
N ALA A 48 17.79 -3.22 -9.13
CA ALA A 48 18.01 -4.27 -8.13
C ALA A 48 17.67 -5.69 -8.61
N SER A 49 16.55 -5.86 -9.34
CA SER A 49 16.06 -7.19 -9.74
C SER A 49 16.78 -7.80 -10.95
N SER A 50 17.48 -6.98 -11.74
CA SER A 50 18.15 -7.41 -13.00
C SER A 50 19.15 -8.57 -12.85
N VAL A 51 19.76 -8.74 -11.68
CA VAL A 51 20.77 -9.79 -11.41
C VAL A 51 20.15 -11.04 -10.79
N GLU A 52 19.31 -10.90 -9.76
CA GLU A 52 18.66 -12.03 -9.08
C GLU A 52 17.72 -12.81 -10.03
N ALA A 53 16.94 -12.10 -10.87
CA ALA A 53 15.97 -12.73 -11.76
C ALA A 53 16.61 -13.46 -12.97
N TYR A 54 17.85 -13.11 -13.34
CA TYR A 54 18.61 -13.84 -14.37
C TYR A 54 19.11 -15.20 -13.87
N ALA A 55 19.45 -15.30 -12.57
CA ALA A 55 20.00 -16.51 -11.97
C ALA A 55 18.96 -17.58 -11.60
N ALA A 56 17.69 -17.20 -11.37
CA ALA A 56 16.65 -18.10 -10.85
C ALA A 56 15.70 -18.68 -11.91
N ASP A 57 15.16 -17.84 -12.81
CA ASP A 57 14.02 -18.18 -13.68
C ASP A 57 14.30 -17.96 -15.19
N GLY A 58 15.51 -17.56 -15.56
CA GLY A 58 15.88 -17.26 -16.96
C GLY A 58 15.18 -16.03 -17.56
N SER A 59 14.35 -15.30 -16.80
CA SER A 59 13.73 -14.04 -17.24
C SER A 59 14.01 -12.91 -16.25
N ALA A 60 14.96 -12.04 -16.59
CA ALA A 60 15.41 -10.91 -15.77
C ALA A 60 14.34 -9.84 -15.46
N TYR A 61 13.11 -10.03 -15.95
CA TYR A 61 12.03 -9.05 -15.93
C TYR A 61 10.79 -9.47 -15.13
N SER A 62 10.72 -10.68 -14.55
CA SER A 62 9.50 -11.17 -13.87
C SER A 62 9.08 -10.28 -12.69
N LEU A 63 10.02 -9.94 -11.80
CA LEU A 63 9.80 -9.03 -10.67
C LEU A 63 9.46 -7.61 -11.13
N PHE A 64 10.22 -7.05 -12.08
CA PHE A 64 9.97 -5.71 -12.62
C PHE A 64 8.60 -5.61 -13.31
N THR A 65 8.22 -6.62 -14.11
CA THR A 65 6.92 -6.68 -14.80
C THR A 65 5.78 -6.73 -13.79
N SER A 66 5.93 -7.52 -12.73
CA SER A 66 4.96 -7.59 -11.64
C SER A 66 4.82 -6.25 -10.92
N GLN A 67 5.94 -5.62 -10.55
CA GLN A 67 5.96 -4.28 -9.93
C GLN A 67 5.34 -3.21 -10.86
N LEU A 68 5.60 -3.28 -12.17
CA LEU A 68 5.04 -2.37 -13.16
C LEU A 68 3.52 -2.54 -13.29
N ILE A 69 3.01 -3.77 -13.38
CA ILE A 69 1.56 -4.06 -13.39
C ILE A 69 0.88 -3.48 -12.14
N PHE A 70 1.45 -3.72 -10.96
CA PHE A 70 0.94 -3.18 -9.70
C PHE A 70 1.06 -1.65 -9.61
N THR A 71 2.08 -1.05 -10.23
CA THR A 71 2.23 0.41 -10.30
C THR A 71 1.19 1.04 -11.23
N VAL A 72 0.89 0.41 -12.37
CA VAL A 72 -0.20 0.83 -13.27
C VAL A 72 -1.56 0.68 -12.59
N LEU A 73 -1.79 -0.42 -11.87
CA LEU A 73 -2.99 -0.60 -11.04
C LEU A 73 -3.08 0.47 -9.94
N GLY A 74 -1.96 0.79 -9.28
CA GLY A 74 -1.86 1.86 -8.29
C GLY A 74 -2.15 3.24 -8.86
N ALA A 75 -1.67 3.54 -10.07
CA ALA A 75 -1.98 4.80 -10.78
C ALA A 75 -3.48 4.89 -11.14
N ALA A 76 -4.09 3.77 -11.55
CA ALA A 76 -5.54 3.69 -11.75
C ALA A 76 -6.31 3.91 -10.43
N LEU A 77 -5.85 3.31 -9.33
CA LEU A 77 -6.43 3.51 -7.99
C LEU A 77 -6.26 4.94 -7.48
N PHE A 78 -5.12 5.59 -7.72
CA PHE A 78 -4.88 7.01 -7.44
C PHE A 78 -5.92 7.88 -8.17
N TYR A 79 -6.12 7.62 -9.47
CA TYR A 79 -7.09 8.36 -10.29
C TYR A 79 -8.55 8.10 -9.87
N VAL A 80 -8.89 6.87 -9.46
CA VAL A 80 -10.18 6.57 -8.82
C VAL A 80 -10.32 7.36 -7.52
N ALA A 81 -9.30 7.40 -6.66
CA ALA A 81 -9.30 8.13 -5.41
C ALA A 81 -9.48 9.65 -5.59
N LEU A 82 -8.94 10.25 -6.66
CA LEU A 82 -9.22 11.65 -7.05
C LEU A 82 -10.69 11.91 -7.38
N ARG A 83 -11.42 10.89 -7.84
CA ARG A 83 -12.82 10.98 -8.26
C ARG A 83 -13.82 10.55 -7.18
N LEU A 84 -13.37 9.84 -6.15
CA LEU A 84 -14.23 9.44 -5.03
C LEU A 84 -14.76 10.69 -4.29
N PRO A 85 -16.09 10.87 -4.14
CA PRO A 85 -16.61 11.94 -3.31
C PRO A 85 -16.34 11.61 -1.84
N ILE A 86 -15.85 12.59 -1.07
CA ILE A 86 -15.48 12.42 0.36
C ILE A 86 -16.64 11.83 1.19
N ARG A 87 -17.89 12.15 0.82
CA ARG A 87 -19.12 11.58 1.43
C ARG A 87 -19.25 10.06 1.24
N LEU A 88 -18.84 9.53 0.09
CA LEU A 88 -18.81 8.08 -0.15
C LEU A 88 -17.70 7.43 0.66
N LEU A 89 -16.49 8.02 0.66
CA LEU A 89 -15.32 7.50 1.38
C LEU A 89 -15.62 7.27 2.87
N ARG A 90 -16.33 8.20 3.51
CA ARG A 90 -16.84 8.02 4.89
C ARG A 90 -17.89 6.91 4.99
N ARG A 91 -18.91 6.93 4.13
CA ARG A 91 -20.01 5.95 4.19
C ARG A 91 -19.51 4.51 4.04
N VAL A 92 -18.53 4.28 3.16
CA VAL A 92 -17.97 2.93 2.93
C VAL A 92 -16.92 2.53 3.96
N SER A 93 -16.45 3.44 4.84
CA SER A 93 -15.32 3.13 5.72
C SER A 93 -15.60 2.00 6.70
N PHE A 94 -16.81 1.93 7.27
CA PHE A 94 -17.20 0.85 8.19
C PHE A 94 -17.49 -0.49 7.46
N PRO A 95 -18.24 -0.52 6.33
CA PRO A 95 -18.29 -1.72 5.49
C PRO A 95 -16.91 -2.21 5.02
N ALA A 96 -16.02 -1.30 4.61
CA ALA A 96 -14.65 -1.64 4.20
C ALA A 96 -13.83 -2.19 5.37
N LEU A 97 -14.01 -1.67 6.59
CA LEU A 97 -13.41 -2.23 7.81
C LEU A 97 -13.83 -3.69 8.00
N ILE A 98 -15.13 -3.98 7.97
CA ILE A 98 -15.65 -5.35 8.12
C ILE A 98 -15.05 -6.26 7.03
N ILE A 99 -15.06 -5.83 5.78
CA ILE A 99 -14.46 -6.58 4.66
C ILE A 99 -12.97 -6.81 4.90
N SER A 100 -12.20 -5.81 5.36
CA SER A 100 -10.77 -5.95 5.64
C SER A 100 -10.50 -6.95 6.78
N VAL A 101 -11.31 -6.96 7.83
CA VAL A 101 -11.22 -7.94 8.92
C VAL A 101 -11.57 -9.35 8.42
N VAL A 102 -12.61 -9.49 7.59
CA VAL A 102 -12.95 -10.78 6.97
C VAL A 102 -11.81 -11.30 6.09
N LEU A 103 -11.17 -10.43 5.30
CA LEU A 103 -10.01 -10.83 4.48
C LEU A 103 -8.80 -11.24 5.33
N LEU A 104 -8.54 -10.57 6.45
CA LEU A 104 -7.51 -10.98 7.42
C LEU A 104 -7.82 -12.33 8.08
N VAL A 105 -9.09 -12.64 8.33
CA VAL A 105 -9.48 -13.98 8.82
C VAL A 105 -9.33 -15.02 7.71
N MET A 106 -9.78 -14.73 6.50
CA MET A 106 -9.70 -15.65 5.36
C MET A 106 -8.26 -16.02 4.98
N VAL A 107 -7.30 -15.09 5.06
CA VAL A 107 -5.90 -15.36 4.69
C VAL A 107 -5.17 -16.27 5.69
N LEU A 108 -5.69 -16.42 6.91
CA LEU A 108 -5.16 -17.39 7.89
C LEU A 108 -5.64 -18.83 7.63
N ILE A 109 -6.71 -19.02 6.84
CA ILE A 109 -7.31 -20.32 6.57
C ILE A 109 -6.42 -21.13 5.60
N PRO A 110 -5.97 -22.35 5.97
CA PRO A 110 -5.23 -23.22 5.07
C PRO A 110 -6.03 -23.51 3.78
N GLY A 111 -5.38 -23.37 2.62
CA GLY A 111 -6.01 -23.59 1.32
C GLY A 111 -6.78 -22.39 0.75
N ILE A 112 -6.87 -21.26 1.48
CA ILE A 112 -7.32 -19.97 0.93
C ILE A 112 -6.15 -18.97 0.89
N GLY A 113 -5.41 -18.84 1.99
CA GLY A 113 -4.22 -18.00 2.05
C GLY A 113 -2.93 -18.78 1.75
N ASP A 114 -2.08 -18.18 0.93
CA ASP A 114 -0.80 -18.77 0.51
C ASP A 114 0.30 -18.55 1.55
N GLU A 115 1.08 -19.60 1.78
CA GLU A 115 2.14 -19.64 2.78
C GLU A 115 3.50 -19.33 2.14
N VAL A 116 4.02 -18.13 2.39
CA VAL A 116 5.27 -17.63 1.81
C VAL A 116 6.17 -17.11 2.93
N GLY A 117 7.40 -17.61 3.01
CA GLY A 117 8.37 -17.18 4.02
C GLY A 117 7.95 -17.49 5.47
N GLY A 118 7.25 -18.61 5.70
CA GLY A 118 6.83 -19.06 7.04
C GLY A 118 5.62 -18.32 7.62
N GLY A 119 4.74 -17.78 6.77
CA GLY A 119 3.46 -17.23 7.21
C GLY A 119 2.45 -17.10 6.07
N ARG A 120 1.15 -17.27 6.39
CA ARG A 120 0.06 -17.05 5.44
C ARG A 120 -0.38 -15.58 5.48
N ARG A 121 -0.21 -14.90 4.34
CA ARG A 121 -0.31 -13.43 4.22
C ARG A 121 -0.88 -12.95 2.89
N TRP A 122 -0.93 -13.82 1.90
CA TRP A 122 -1.16 -13.46 0.51
C TRP A 122 -2.32 -14.27 -0.07
N PHE A 123 -3.04 -13.66 -0.99
CA PHE A 123 -3.89 -14.35 -1.94
C PHE A 123 -3.23 -14.23 -3.31
N THR A 124 -2.73 -15.34 -3.86
CA THR A 124 -2.18 -15.41 -5.22
C THR A 124 -3.27 -15.80 -6.21
N ILE A 125 -3.38 -15.03 -7.28
CA ILE A 125 -4.30 -15.27 -8.40
C ILE A 125 -3.49 -15.08 -9.68
N GLY A 126 -2.95 -16.19 -10.21
CA GLY A 126 -1.99 -16.16 -11.30
C GLY A 126 -0.73 -15.40 -10.89
N SER A 127 -0.34 -14.38 -11.67
CA SER A 127 0.82 -13.52 -11.37
C SER A 127 0.55 -12.38 -10.37
N LEU A 128 -0.69 -12.21 -9.90
CA LEU A 128 -1.04 -11.16 -8.94
C LEU A 128 -1.08 -11.72 -7.52
N SER A 129 -0.28 -11.15 -6.63
CA SER A 129 -0.30 -11.47 -5.19
C SER A 129 -0.83 -10.29 -4.38
N LEU A 130 -1.95 -10.47 -3.71
CA LEU A 130 -2.62 -9.45 -2.91
C LEU A 130 -2.47 -9.73 -1.41
N GLN A 131 -1.97 -8.75 -0.67
CA GLN A 131 -1.84 -8.82 0.78
C GLN A 131 -2.99 -8.06 1.45
N PRO A 132 -3.89 -8.72 2.20
CA PRO A 132 -5.04 -8.06 2.84
C PRO A 132 -4.62 -6.97 3.82
N SER A 133 -3.53 -7.20 4.55
CA SER A 133 -3.04 -6.28 5.58
C SER A 133 -2.50 -4.96 5.02
N GLU A 134 -2.16 -4.87 3.72
CA GLU A 134 -1.93 -3.58 3.03
C GLU A 134 -3.22 -2.77 2.87
N THR A 135 -4.33 -3.44 2.53
CA THR A 135 -5.67 -2.84 2.46
C THR A 135 -6.13 -2.39 3.84
N THR A 136 -5.92 -3.21 4.87
CA THR A 136 -6.36 -2.91 6.24
C THR A 136 -5.71 -1.65 6.80
N LYS A 137 -4.44 -1.36 6.48
CA LYS A 137 -3.78 -0.09 6.89
C LYS A 137 -4.54 1.14 6.37
N VAL A 138 -4.83 1.17 5.06
CA VAL A 138 -5.58 2.24 4.40
C VAL A 138 -7.00 2.36 4.99
N VAL A 139 -7.68 1.23 5.16
CA VAL A 139 -9.04 1.17 5.70
C VAL A 139 -9.10 1.64 7.15
N LEU A 140 -8.16 1.23 8.01
CA LEU A 140 -8.07 1.65 9.41
C LEU A 140 -7.82 3.16 9.52
N ALA A 141 -6.94 3.73 8.69
CA ALA A 141 -6.69 5.17 8.65
C ALA A 141 -7.97 5.96 8.27
N ILE A 142 -8.70 5.50 7.25
CA ILE A 142 -9.95 6.15 6.79
C ILE A 142 -11.07 5.98 7.84
N TRP A 143 -11.31 4.76 8.32
CA TRP A 143 -12.37 4.48 9.29
C TRP A 143 -12.09 5.14 10.64
N GLY A 144 -10.87 5.05 11.15
CA GLY A 144 -10.48 5.69 12.41
C GLY A 144 -10.63 7.21 12.34
N ALA A 145 -10.22 7.83 11.23
CA ALA A 145 -10.45 9.26 11.01
C ALA A 145 -11.94 9.60 10.92
N HIS A 146 -12.78 8.75 10.30
CA HIS A 146 -14.22 8.96 10.26
C HIS A 146 -14.85 8.86 11.65
N LEU A 147 -14.53 7.82 12.42
CA LEU A 147 -15.00 7.58 13.77
C LEU A 147 -14.67 8.76 14.68
N LEU A 148 -13.39 9.13 14.78
CA LEU A 148 -12.92 10.21 15.65
C LEU A 148 -13.49 11.57 15.21
N ALA A 149 -13.59 11.85 13.90
CA ALA A 149 -14.18 13.08 13.39
C ALA A 149 -15.71 13.17 13.61
N SER A 150 -16.41 12.04 13.74
CA SER A 150 -17.84 12.02 14.08
C SER A 150 -18.04 12.20 15.58
N ARG A 151 -17.34 11.40 16.42
CA ARG A 151 -17.40 11.51 17.89
C ARG A 151 -17.02 12.90 18.40
N ARG A 152 -16.01 13.55 17.80
CA ARG A 152 -15.62 14.93 18.15
C ARG A 152 -16.71 15.97 17.85
N ARG A 153 -17.62 15.73 16.89
CA ARG A 153 -18.78 16.62 16.63
C ARG A 153 -19.93 16.39 17.61
N GLU A 154 -20.02 15.19 18.17
CA GLU A 154 -20.99 14.81 19.19
C GLU A 154 -20.56 15.30 20.60
N ASN A 155 -19.46 16.05 20.70
CA ASN A 155 -18.80 16.43 21.97
C ASN A 155 -18.48 15.22 22.87
N ALA A 156 -18.24 14.06 22.25
CA ALA A 156 -18.02 12.81 22.96
C ALA A 156 -16.79 12.87 23.87
N THR A 157 -16.89 12.19 25.00
CA THR A 157 -15.83 12.04 26.00
C THR A 157 -14.64 11.28 25.40
N ILE A 158 -13.43 11.53 25.90
CA ILE A 158 -12.20 10.80 25.53
C ILE A 158 -12.42 9.26 25.56
N LYS A 159 -13.15 8.74 26.56
CA LYS A 159 -13.53 7.33 26.65
C LYS A 159 -14.34 6.86 25.44
N GLU A 160 -15.35 7.62 25.03
CA GLU A 160 -16.25 7.30 23.91
C GLU A 160 -15.57 7.38 22.53
N MET A 161 -14.44 8.10 22.44
CA MET A 161 -13.55 8.09 21.28
C MET A 161 -12.63 6.85 21.24
N ILE A 162 -12.15 6.40 22.41
CA ILE A 162 -11.20 5.29 22.56
C ILE A 162 -11.88 3.92 22.51
N ILE A 163 -13.00 3.76 23.22
CA ILE A 163 -13.77 2.50 23.35
C ILE A 163 -14.12 1.86 21.99
N PRO A 164 -14.51 2.59 20.93
CA PRO A 164 -14.71 1.97 19.63
C PRO A 164 -13.41 1.74 18.84
N LEU A 165 -12.40 2.60 18.99
CA LEU A 165 -11.18 2.56 18.17
C LEU A 165 -10.19 1.48 18.64
N VAL A 166 -9.91 1.40 19.94
CA VAL A 166 -8.87 0.53 20.47
C VAL A 166 -9.21 -0.96 20.34
N PRO A 167 -10.40 -1.47 20.73
CA PRO A 167 -10.73 -2.89 20.58
C PRO A 167 -10.72 -3.37 19.13
N VAL A 168 -11.21 -2.56 18.18
CA VAL A 168 -11.13 -2.85 16.74
C VAL A 168 -9.68 -2.90 16.27
N SER A 169 -8.84 -1.95 16.72
CA SER A 169 -7.41 -1.95 16.40
C SER A 169 -6.69 -3.15 17.00
N MET A 170 -7.03 -3.54 18.23
CA MET A 170 -6.47 -4.73 18.92
C MET A 170 -6.88 -6.03 18.23
N LEU A 171 -8.13 -6.15 17.75
CA LEU A 171 -8.55 -7.29 16.92
C LEU A 171 -7.69 -7.39 15.65
N ILE A 172 -7.48 -6.27 14.95
CA ILE A 172 -6.62 -6.22 13.75
C ILE A 172 -5.17 -6.56 14.10
N PHE A 173 -4.63 -6.05 15.22
CA PHE A 173 -3.29 -6.39 15.68
C PHE A 173 -3.15 -7.89 15.96
N VAL A 174 -4.11 -8.52 16.65
CA VAL A 174 -4.09 -9.96 16.91
C VAL A 174 -4.08 -10.75 15.60
N LEU A 175 -4.96 -10.43 14.65
CA LEU A 175 -5.00 -11.11 13.34
C LEU A 175 -3.66 -10.99 12.58
N VAL A 176 -3.06 -9.80 12.52
CA VAL A 176 -1.78 -9.59 11.82
C VAL A 176 -0.59 -10.21 12.58
N VAL A 177 -0.64 -10.29 13.91
CA VAL A 177 0.36 -11.01 14.72
C VAL A 177 0.28 -12.53 14.48
N LEU A 178 -0.92 -13.06 14.20
CA LEU A 178 -1.17 -14.44 13.76
C LEU A 178 -0.77 -14.72 12.30
N GLU A 179 -0.55 -13.69 11.46
CA GLU A 179 0.12 -13.80 10.14
C GLU A 179 1.66 -13.93 10.26
N PRO A 180 2.22 -14.24 11.44
CA PRO A 180 3.50 -13.72 11.93
C PRO A 180 4.02 -12.31 11.56
N ASN A 181 3.23 -11.37 11.02
CA ASN A 181 3.77 -10.20 10.31
C ASN A 181 4.10 -8.96 11.20
N LEU A 182 5.34 -8.86 11.68
CA LEU A 182 5.79 -7.74 12.53
C LEU A 182 5.78 -6.37 11.84
N SER A 183 6.18 -6.27 10.57
CA SER A 183 6.30 -4.99 9.87
C SER A 183 4.94 -4.29 9.72
N THR A 184 3.92 -5.05 9.35
CA THR A 184 2.54 -4.54 9.28
C THR A 184 1.97 -4.20 10.67
N THR A 185 2.26 -4.98 11.72
CA THR A 185 1.87 -4.64 13.10
C THR A 185 2.43 -3.28 13.53
N ILE A 186 3.71 -3.01 13.25
CA ILE A 186 4.35 -1.70 13.54
C ILE A 186 3.67 -0.58 12.74
N ALA A 187 3.43 -0.79 11.45
CA ALA A 187 2.77 0.20 10.58
C ALA A 187 1.35 0.55 11.07
N LEU A 188 0.55 -0.47 11.44
CA LEU A 188 -0.77 -0.28 12.06
C LEU A 188 -0.68 0.45 13.41
N GLY A 189 0.37 0.17 14.19
CA GLY A 189 0.69 0.89 15.44
C GLY A 189 0.86 2.38 15.21
N ILE A 190 1.65 2.77 14.21
CA ILE A 190 1.84 4.17 13.82
C ILE A 190 0.51 4.82 13.40
N ILE A 191 -0.34 4.11 12.63
CA ILE A 191 -1.66 4.62 12.22
C ILE A 191 -2.54 4.93 13.43
N VAL A 192 -2.63 4.00 14.40
CA VAL A 192 -3.43 4.17 15.61
C VAL A 192 -2.88 5.33 16.47
N VAL A 193 -1.57 5.36 16.72
CA VAL A 193 -0.91 6.44 17.48
C VAL A 193 -1.14 7.79 16.83
N ALA A 194 -1.00 7.90 15.50
CA ALA A 194 -1.23 9.15 14.78
C ALA A 194 -2.71 9.59 14.84
N LEU A 195 -3.67 8.67 14.69
CA LEU A 195 -5.10 8.95 14.85
C LEU A 195 -5.42 9.53 16.23
N LEU A 196 -4.93 8.89 17.29
CA LEU A 196 -5.13 9.34 18.68
C LEU A 196 -4.45 10.71 18.92
N TRP A 197 -3.26 10.93 18.34
CA TRP A 197 -2.49 12.18 18.47
C TRP A 197 -3.22 13.36 17.84
N PHE A 198 -3.60 13.26 16.57
CA PHE A 198 -4.30 14.35 15.88
C PHE A 198 -5.75 14.55 16.34
N ALA A 199 -6.35 13.55 16.99
CA ALA A 199 -7.62 13.72 17.70
C ALA A 199 -7.49 14.52 19.00
N GLY A 200 -6.27 14.70 19.54
CA GLY A 200 -5.99 15.53 20.72
C GLY A 200 -6.14 14.79 22.05
N LEU A 201 -5.84 13.49 22.10
CA LEU A 201 -5.92 12.70 23.34
C LEU A 201 -4.75 13.02 24.30
N PRO A 202 -4.94 12.91 25.62
CA PRO A 202 -3.92 13.25 26.60
C PRO A 202 -2.71 12.29 26.57
N LEU A 203 -1.51 12.85 26.79
CA LEU A 203 -0.22 12.15 26.80
C LEU A 203 -0.17 10.88 27.66
N LYS A 204 -0.97 10.81 28.73
CA LYS A 204 -1.09 9.62 29.60
C LYS A 204 -1.48 8.35 28.82
N ILE A 205 -2.28 8.47 27.76
CA ILE A 205 -2.70 7.34 26.92
C ILE A 205 -1.54 6.85 26.04
N PHE A 206 -0.67 7.75 25.59
CA PHE A 206 0.54 7.40 24.84
C PHE A 206 1.55 6.68 25.74
N GLY A 207 1.67 7.10 27.01
CA GLY A 207 2.44 6.36 28.02
C GLY A 207 1.90 4.94 28.22
N ALA A 208 0.58 4.76 28.30
CA ALA A 208 -0.05 3.44 28.42
C ALA A 208 0.13 2.57 27.16
N LEU A 209 -0.01 3.14 25.96
CA LEU A 209 0.25 2.46 24.68
C LEU A 209 1.71 2.03 24.53
N LEU A 210 2.64 2.92 24.88
CA LEU A 210 4.08 2.65 24.81
C LEU A 210 4.49 1.60 25.85
N GLY A 211 4.00 1.72 27.09
CA GLY A 211 4.19 0.71 28.13
C GLY A 211 3.66 -0.66 27.71
N GLY A 212 2.41 -0.73 27.25
CA GLY A 212 1.82 -1.98 26.76
C GLY A 212 2.55 -2.57 25.55
N GLY A 213 3.01 -1.73 24.61
CA GLY A 213 3.82 -2.15 23.47
C GLY A 213 5.19 -2.69 23.87
N VAL A 214 5.87 -2.06 24.83
CA VAL A 214 7.14 -2.53 25.41
C VAL A 214 6.93 -3.84 26.15
N THR A 215 5.91 -3.97 27.00
CA THR A 215 5.57 -5.22 27.68
C THR A 215 5.30 -6.35 26.69
N LEU A 216 4.53 -6.10 25.63
CA LEU A 216 4.25 -7.10 24.60
C LEU A 216 5.52 -7.49 23.82
N ALA A 217 6.40 -6.53 23.53
CA ALA A 217 7.69 -6.77 22.87
C ALA A 217 8.65 -7.58 23.76
N ILE A 218 8.66 -7.34 25.08
CA ILE A 218 9.44 -8.11 26.05
C ILE A 218 8.93 -9.55 26.11
N ILE A 219 7.61 -9.75 26.26
CA ILE A 219 6.99 -11.09 26.26
C ILE A 219 7.31 -11.83 24.95
N ALA A 220 7.17 -11.17 23.80
CA ALA A 220 7.53 -11.73 22.50
C ALA A 220 9.05 -11.90 22.27
N GLY A 221 9.89 -11.25 23.07
CA GLY A 221 11.34 -11.41 23.10
C GLY A 221 11.77 -12.65 23.89
N PHE A 222 11.03 -12.99 24.95
CA PHE A 222 11.24 -14.22 25.72
C PHE A 222 10.64 -15.47 25.09
N THR A 223 9.67 -15.35 24.18
CA THR A 223 9.26 -16.49 23.35
C THR A 223 10.33 -16.81 22.30
N ALA A 224 10.75 -18.08 22.25
CA ALA A 224 11.76 -18.56 21.32
C ALA A 224 11.22 -18.50 19.87
N GLY A 225 11.86 -17.73 19.00
CA GLY A 225 11.46 -17.63 17.60
C GLY A 225 12.18 -16.54 16.82
N TYR A 226 11.80 -16.40 15.54
CA TYR A 226 12.40 -15.49 14.57
C TYR A 226 12.50 -14.02 15.04
N ARG A 227 11.51 -13.55 15.82
CA ARG A 227 11.45 -12.17 16.34
C ARG A 227 12.53 -11.90 17.39
N SER A 228 12.72 -12.84 18.33
CA SER A 228 13.75 -12.72 19.36
C SER A 228 15.17 -12.95 18.81
N ALA A 229 15.33 -13.63 17.67
CA ALA A 229 16.60 -13.68 16.94
C ALA A 229 17.02 -12.30 16.39
N ARG A 230 16.13 -11.57 15.70
CA ARG A 230 16.44 -10.24 15.15
C ARG A 230 16.82 -9.20 16.22
N ILE A 231 16.16 -9.23 17.39
CA ILE A 231 16.49 -8.32 18.50
C ILE A 231 17.85 -8.69 19.13
N ARG A 232 18.12 -9.98 19.33
CA ARG A 232 19.40 -10.45 19.89
C ARG A 232 20.60 -10.20 18.98
N ALA A 233 20.42 -10.32 17.66
CA ALA A 233 21.41 -9.94 16.66
C ALA A 233 21.75 -8.44 16.78
N TRP A 234 20.73 -7.57 16.71
CA TRP A 234 20.93 -6.11 16.83
C TRP A 234 21.59 -5.68 18.16
N LEU A 235 21.29 -6.36 19.28
CA LEU A 235 21.92 -6.09 20.58
C LEU A 235 23.34 -6.64 20.72
N ASN A 236 23.70 -7.71 20.00
CA ASN A 236 25.03 -8.33 20.02
C ASN A 236 25.62 -8.44 18.60
N PRO A 237 26.00 -7.32 17.96
CA PRO A 237 26.45 -7.32 16.56
C PRO A 237 27.69 -8.21 16.37
N GLY A 238 27.53 -9.28 15.58
CA GLY A 238 28.60 -10.23 15.25
C GLY A 238 28.41 -11.62 15.85
N ALA A 239 27.39 -11.86 16.68
CA ALA A 239 27.05 -13.20 17.16
C ALA A 239 26.41 -14.09 16.07
N ASP A 240 25.77 -13.49 15.07
CA ASP A 240 25.10 -14.19 13.97
C ASP A 240 25.79 -13.88 12.63
N SER A 241 26.76 -14.70 12.22
CA SER A 241 27.58 -14.42 11.04
C SER A 241 26.86 -14.56 9.69
N GLN A 242 25.64 -15.13 9.64
CA GLN A 242 24.92 -15.46 8.41
C GLN A 242 23.45 -14.99 8.36
N GLY A 243 22.83 -14.60 9.48
CA GLY A 243 21.44 -14.16 9.54
C GLY A 243 21.25 -12.64 9.53
N ALA A 244 20.63 -12.10 10.59
CA ALA A 244 20.15 -10.71 10.59
C ALA A 244 21.29 -9.67 10.65
N ASP A 245 22.37 -9.99 11.36
CA ASP A 245 23.58 -9.16 11.42
C ASP A 245 24.32 -9.12 10.08
N TYR A 246 24.36 -10.24 9.35
CA TYR A 246 24.95 -10.31 8.02
C TYR A 246 24.28 -9.30 7.07
N GLN A 247 22.94 -9.26 7.04
CA GLN A 247 22.17 -8.31 6.25
C GLN A 247 22.45 -6.85 6.65
N SER A 248 22.43 -6.55 7.96
CA SER A 248 22.67 -5.19 8.46
C SER A 248 24.10 -4.68 8.18
N ARG A 249 25.12 -5.54 8.34
CA ARG A 249 26.50 -5.20 7.96
C ARG A 249 26.62 -4.95 6.46
N GLN A 250 26.04 -5.81 5.62
CA GLN A 250 26.17 -5.63 4.17
C GLN A 250 25.43 -4.40 3.66
N ALA A 251 24.27 -4.05 4.24
CA ALA A 251 23.61 -2.78 3.95
C ALA A 251 24.54 -1.59 4.22
N LYS A 252 25.26 -1.58 5.36
CA LYS A 252 26.25 -0.54 5.69
C LYS A 252 27.45 -0.53 4.73
N TYR A 253 27.99 -1.68 4.34
CA TYR A 253 29.08 -1.74 3.37
C TYR A 253 28.64 -1.20 2.01
N SER A 254 27.44 -1.55 1.54
CA SER A 254 26.87 -1.05 0.27
C SER A 254 26.70 0.48 0.29
N LEU A 255 26.26 1.04 1.42
CA LEU A 255 26.16 2.50 1.61
C LEU A 255 27.53 3.19 1.62
N ALA A 256 28.54 2.62 2.29
CA ALA A 256 29.90 3.17 2.31
C ALA A 256 30.53 3.14 0.90
N ASP A 257 30.26 2.07 0.16
CA ASP A 257 30.74 1.79 -1.19
C ASP A 257 30.29 2.79 -2.26
N GLY A 258 29.15 3.47 -2.05
CA GLY A 258 28.59 4.45 -2.99
C GLY A 258 29.20 5.85 -2.89
N GLY A 259 29.83 6.22 -1.77
CA GLY A 259 30.40 7.55 -1.57
C GLY A 259 29.39 8.70 -1.81
N LEU A 260 29.86 9.83 -2.38
CA LEU A 260 29.00 11.00 -2.62
C LEU A 260 28.10 10.87 -3.87
N PHE A 261 28.63 10.34 -4.97
CA PHE A 261 28.00 10.35 -6.30
C PHE A 261 27.44 9.00 -6.73
N GLY A 262 27.73 7.91 -6.01
CA GLY A 262 27.35 6.56 -6.37
C GLY A 262 28.32 5.89 -7.35
N ARG A 263 28.15 4.59 -7.55
CA ARG A 263 28.85 3.79 -8.56
C ARG A 263 28.21 3.83 -9.94
N GLY A 264 27.05 4.47 -10.06
CA GLY A 264 26.22 4.47 -11.26
C GLY A 264 25.10 3.45 -11.20
N LEU A 265 23.98 3.78 -11.85
CA LEU A 265 22.82 2.89 -11.98
C LEU A 265 23.22 1.57 -12.66
N GLY A 266 22.72 0.45 -12.13
CA GLY A 266 23.03 -0.88 -12.61
C GLY A 266 24.25 -1.51 -11.94
N GLN A 267 25.22 -0.73 -11.44
CA GLN A 267 26.56 -1.20 -11.06
C GLN A 267 26.71 -1.68 -9.60
N SER A 268 25.64 -1.67 -8.80
CA SER A 268 25.74 -2.13 -7.39
C SER A 268 26.12 -3.61 -7.28
N ARG A 269 27.14 -3.89 -6.45
CA ARG A 269 27.66 -5.24 -6.20
C ARG A 269 26.81 -6.01 -5.19
N ALA A 270 25.99 -5.31 -4.38
CA ALA A 270 25.08 -5.92 -3.42
C ALA A 270 24.03 -6.86 -4.06
N LYS A 271 23.73 -6.67 -5.35
CA LYS A 271 22.73 -7.46 -6.13
C LYS A 271 23.11 -8.92 -6.38
N TRP A 272 24.38 -9.28 -6.26
CA TRP A 272 24.89 -10.62 -6.59
C TRP A 272 24.66 -11.62 -5.44
N SER A 273 23.43 -11.69 -4.92
CA SER A 273 23.03 -12.47 -3.74
C SER A 273 23.81 -12.16 -2.45
N TYR A 274 24.55 -11.05 -2.37
CA TYR A 274 25.24 -10.62 -1.14
C TYR A 274 24.21 -10.15 -0.10
N LEU A 275 23.10 -9.53 -0.51
CA LEU A 275 22.08 -9.02 0.41
C LEU A 275 20.70 -9.69 0.16
N PRO A 276 20.32 -10.74 0.92
CA PRO A 276 19.04 -11.42 0.74
C PRO A 276 17.83 -10.47 0.85
N ASN A 277 16.88 -10.59 -0.08
CA ASN A 277 15.68 -9.75 -0.19
C ASN A 277 15.96 -8.24 -0.42
N ALA A 278 17.10 -7.88 -1.03
CA ALA A 278 17.49 -6.48 -1.20
C ALA A 278 16.49 -5.65 -2.03
N HIS A 279 15.75 -6.26 -2.95
CA HIS A 279 14.72 -5.56 -3.74
C HIS A 279 13.50 -5.11 -2.91
N ASN A 280 13.20 -5.78 -1.78
CA ASN A 280 12.07 -5.45 -0.90
C ASN A 280 12.51 -4.56 0.28
N ASP A 281 13.38 -5.10 1.15
CA ASP A 281 13.62 -4.51 2.47
C ASP A 281 14.81 -3.55 2.45
N PHE A 282 15.89 -3.91 1.75
CA PHE A 282 17.15 -3.15 1.73
C PHE A 282 17.38 -2.32 0.46
N ILE A 283 16.33 -1.96 -0.27
CA ILE A 283 16.48 -1.22 -1.55
C ILE A 283 17.20 0.12 -1.37
N PHE A 284 17.10 0.73 -0.19
CA PHE A 284 17.81 1.96 0.15
C PHE A 284 19.34 1.77 0.23
N ALA A 285 19.83 0.57 0.53
CA ALA A 285 21.26 0.26 0.50
C ALA A 285 21.79 0.23 -0.95
N ILE A 286 21.04 -0.40 -1.86
CA ILE A 286 21.35 -0.39 -3.31
C ILE A 286 21.27 1.05 -3.85
N LEU A 287 20.25 1.81 -3.45
CA LEU A 287 20.09 3.22 -3.84
C LEU A 287 21.30 4.06 -3.42
N GLY A 288 21.80 3.89 -2.19
CA GLY A 288 23.01 4.55 -1.73
C GLY A 288 24.29 4.07 -2.42
N GLU A 289 24.40 2.79 -2.79
CA GLU A 289 25.54 2.29 -3.57
C GLU A 289 25.56 2.88 -5.00
N GLU A 290 24.40 2.95 -5.66
CA GLU A 290 24.30 3.34 -7.07
C GLU A 290 24.24 4.85 -7.32
N LEU A 291 23.52 5.58 -6.46
CA LEU A 291 23.30 7.03 -6.58
C LEU A 291 24.04 7.86 -5.51
N GLY A 292 24.74 7.19 -4.59
CA GLY A 292 25.53 7.83 -3.55
C GLY A 292 24.69 8.58 -2.52
N PHE A 293 25.40 9.37 -1.71
CA PHE A 293 24.80 10.31 -0.78
C PHE A 293 23.81 11.27 -1.45
N ILE A 294 24.07 11.72 -2.68
CA ILE A 294 23.17 12.63 -3.42
C ILE A 294 21.81 11.95 -3.69
N GLY A 295 21.80 10.68 -4.13
CA GLY A 295 20.57 9.91 -4.30
C GLY A 295 19.78 9.77 -2.99
N CYS A 296 20.46 9.41 -1.90
CA CYS A 296 19.86 9.37 -0.57
C CYS A 296 19.28 10.74 -0.15
N ALA A 297 20.00 11.83 -0.39
CA ALA A 297 19.55 13.19 -0.10
C ALA A 297 18.31 13.60 -0.90
N VAL A 298 18.20 13.18 -2.18
CA VAL A 298 16.99 13.37 -2.99
C VAL A 298 15.81 12.60 -2.39
N VAL A 299 15.99 11.35 -1.96
CA VAL A 299 14.94 10.56 -1.29
C VAL A 299 14.48 11.22 0.01
N PHE A 300 15.41 11.67 0.85
CA PHE A 300 15.09 12.44 2.06
C PHE A 300 14.33 13.73 1.73
N GLY A 301 14.76 14.46 0.69
CA GLY A 301 14.08 15.67 0.21
C GLY A 301 12.65 15.42 -0.26
N LEU A 302 12.41 14.32 -0.98
CA LEU A 302 11.07 13.92 -1.44
C LEU A 302 10.16 13.53 -0.27
N PHE A 303 10.65 12.75 0.71
CA PHE A 303 9.87 12.45 1.91
C PHE A 303 9.65 13.68 2.80
N ALA A 304 10.63 14.58 2.94
CA ALA A 304 10.45 15.85 3.64
C ALA A 304 9.41 16.75 2.96
N LEU A 305 9.40 16.80 1.61
CA LEU A 305 8.42 17.53 0.83
C LEU A 305 7.02 16.89 0.92
N PHE A 306 6.92 15.56 0.96
CA PHE A 306 5.68 14.84 1.27
C PHE A 306 5.17 15.20 2.67
N ALA A 307 6.01 15.12 3.70
CA ALA A 307 5.67 15.46 5.09
C ALA A 307 5.14 16.89 5.20
N TYR A 308 5.88 17.86 4.64
CA TYR A 308 5.47 19.26 4.57
C TYR A 308 4.11 19.41 3.87
N THR A 309 3.94 18.80 2.69
CA THR A 309 2.72 18.94 1.89
C THR A 309 1.50 18.29 2.55
N GLY A 310 1.65 17.09 3.10
CA GLY A 310 0.58 16.39 3.82
C GLY A 310 0.14 17.15 5.07
N MET A 311 1.09 17.59 5.90
CA MET A 311 0.78 18.40 7.08
C MET A 311 0.16 19.76 6.72
N ARG A 312 0.59 20.38 5.61
CA ARG A 312 0.00 21.60 5.06
C ARG A 312 -1.46 21.41 4.63
N ILE A 313 -1.77 20.33 3.91
CA ILE A 313 -3.14 19.97 3.51
C ILE A 313 -4.01 19.74 4.77
N ALA A 314 -3.50 18.99 5.75
CA ALA A 314 -4.20 18.74 7.00
C ALA A 314 -4.49 20.04 7.77
N ALA A 315 -3.50 20.93 7.91
CA ALA A 315 -3.66 22.22 8.59
C ALA A 315 -4.73 23.13 7.92
N ARG A 316 -4.73 23.17 6.58
CA ARG A 316 -5.67 23.97 5.77
C ARG A 316 -7.06 23.35 5.62
N SER A 317 -7.24 22.09 5.99
CA SER A 317 -8.53 21.40 5.89
C SER A 317 -9.50 21.89 6.96
N LEU A 318 -10.65 22.43 6.54
CA LEU A 318 -11.76 22.77 7.45
C LEU A 318 -12.52 21.54 7.96
N ASP A 319 -12.51 20.46 7.19
CA ASP A 319 -13.18 19.21 7.55
C ASP A 319 -12.34 18.38 8.54
N PRO A 320 -12.83 18.10 9.76
CA PRO A 320 -12.09 17.29 10.73
C PRO A 320 -11.74 15.87 10.23
N PHE A 321 -12.56 15.30 9.34
CA PHE A 321 -12.28 13.99 8.75
C PHE A 321 -11.05 14.03 7.84
N LEU A 322 -11.01 14.96 6.88
CA LEU A 322 -9.83 15.14 6.00
C LEU A 322 -8.58 15.50 6.81
N LYS A 323 -8.72 16.36 7.82
CA LYS A 323 -7.62 16.74 8.71
C LYS A 323 -6.97 15.52 9.36
N LEU A 324 -7.75 14.69 10.07
CA LEU A 324 -7.26 13.47 10.73
C LEU A 324 -6.72 12.44 9.73
N MET A 325 -7.45 12.19 8.64
CA MET A 325 -7.08 11.16 7.66
C MET A 325 -5.77 11.50 6.93
N VAL A 326 -5.60 12.76 6.52
CA VAL A 326 -4.38 13.21 5.84
C VAL A 326 -3.20 13.23 6.81
N SER A 327 -3.36 13.75 8.03
CA SER A 327 -2.26 13.81 9.00
C SER A 327 -1.82 12.41 9.45
N THR A 328 -2.77 11.50 9.69
CA THR A 328 -2.48 10.09 9.98
C THR A 328 -1.76 9.40 8.83
N ALA A 329 -2.26 9.52 7.59
CA ALA A 329 -1.61 8.87 6.45
C ALA A 329 -0.21 9.45 6.18
N THR A 330 -0.03 10.75 6.38
CA THR A 330 1.28 11.41 6.27
C THR A 330 2.27 10.85 7.30
N VAL A 331 1.88 10.81 8.58
CA VAL A 331 2.73 10.27 9.67
C VAL A 331 2.98 8.78 9.51
N TRP A 332 2.00 8.00 9.05
CA TRP A 332 2.17 6.58 8.76
C TRP A 332 3.22 6.34 7.66
N THR A 333 3.08 6.99 6.50
CA THR A 333 4.05 6.85 5.39
C THR A 333 5.45 7.30 5.80
N ILE A 334 5.58 8.44 6.50
CA ILE A 334 6.87 8.93 7.00
C ILE A 334 7.45 7.99 8.06
N GLY A 335 6.64 7.46 8.97
CA GLY A 335 7.08 6.50 9.98
C GLY A 335 7.62 5.21 9.37
N GLN A 336 6.97 4.68 8.31
CA GLN A 336 7.50 3.54 7.57
C GLN A 336 8.83 3.86 6.88
N ALA A 337 8.93 5.00 6.20
CA ALA A 337 10.16 5.41 5.51
C ALA A 337 11.32 5.64 6.51
N PHE A 338 11.06 6.31 7.62
CA PHE A 338 12.03 6.53 8.71
C PHE A 338 12.51 5.20 9.31
N ILE A 339 11.61 4.25 9.57
CA ILE A 339 12.01 2.95 10.12
C ILE A 339 12.80 2.14 9.10
N ASN A 340 12.38 2.11 7.83
CA ASN A 340 13.12 1.43 6.75
C ASN A 340 14.56 1.95 6.67
N ILE A 341 14.72 3.25 6.43
CA ILE A 341 16.03 3.88 6.31
C ILE A 341 16.84 3.69 7.61
N GLY A 342 16.19 3.84 8.77
CA GLY A 342 16.79 3.68 10.09
C GLY A 342 17.41 2.30 10.32
N TYR A 343 16.79 1.20 9.89
CA TYR A 343 17.44 -0.12 10.01
C TYR A 343 18.47 -0.39 8.91
N VAL A 344 18.32 0.21 7.73
CA VAL A 344 19.30 0.08 6.63
C VAL A 344 20.63 0.76 6.99
N VAL A 345 20.59 1.93 7.64
CA VAL A 345 21.80 2.57 8.22
C VAL A 345 22.21 1.97 9.57
N GLY A 346 21.38 1.08 10.14
CA GLY A 346 21.62 0.34 11.38
C GLY A 346 21.45 1.13 12.69
N LEU A 347 20.64 2.20 12.69
CA LEU A 347 20.14 2.89 13.88
C LEU A 347 18.99 2.12 14.57
N LEU A 348 18.30 1.24 13.83
CA LEU A 348 17.17 0.44 14.31
C LEU A 348 17.39 -1.06 13.99
N PRO A 349 16.74 -1.98 14.73
CA PRO A 349 16.72 -3.39 14.37
C PRO A 349 16.00 -3.62 13.04
N VAL A 350 16.42 -4.63 12.27
CA VAL A 350 15.83 -4.96 10.96
C VAL A 350 14.36 -5.36 11.13
N THR A 351 13.43 -4.52 10.68
CA THR A 351 11.98 -4.77 10.84
C THR A 351 11.31 -5.42 9.64
N GLY A 352 11.92 -5.35 8.44
CA GLY A 352 11.28 -5.80 7.20
C GLY A 352 10.10 -4.93 6.76
N LEU A 353 10.14 -3.65 7.12
CA LEU A 353 9.26 -2.62 6.57
C LEU A 353 9.79 -2.18 5.20
N GLN A 354 8.94 -2.17 4.17
CA GLN A 354 9.27 -1.64 2.84
C GLN A 354 9.34 -0.10 2.85
N LEU A 355 10.17 0.46 1.98
CA LEU A 355 10.25 1.90 1.73
C LEU A 355 9.09 2.33 0.82
N PRO A 356 8.13 3.18 1.28
CA PRO A 356 6.91 3.46 0.52
C PRO A 356 7.18 4.02 -0.88
N LEU A 357 6.50 3.47 -1.89
CA LEU A 357 6.63 3.76 -3.33
C LEU A 357 8.00 3.46 -3.98
N ILE A 358 9.05 3.14 -3.20
CA ILE A 358 10.39 2.85 -3.73
C ILE A 358 10.68 1.35 -3.75
N SER A 359 10.44 0.64 -2.65
CA SER A 359 10.66 -0.81 -2.54
C SER A 359 9.76 -1.62 -3.48
N ALA A 360 10.24 -2.80 -3.90
CA ALA A 360 9.38 -3.80 -4.49
C ALA A 360 8.32 -4.25 -3.48
N GLY A 361 7.09 -4.46 -3.95
CA GLY A 361 5.93 -4.72 -3.12
C GLY A 361 4.66 -4.26 -3.82
N GLY A 362 4.14 -5.08 -4.72
CA GLY A 362 3.07 -4.69 -5.64
C GLY A 362 1.78 -4.25 -4.95
N SER A 363 1.24 -5.08 -4.05
CA SER A 363 0.05 -4.78 -3.25
C SER A 363 0.23 -3.50 -2.42
N SER A 364 1.40 -3.31 -1.80
CA SER A 364 1.73 -2.13 -1.02
C SER A 364 1.79 -0.87 -1.89
N THR A 365 2.52 -0.92 -3.00
CA THR A 365 2.64 0.18 -3.98
C THR A 365 1.27 0.63 -4.48
N ALA A 366 0.39 -0.31 -4.82
CA ALA A 366 -0.96 -0.02 -5.27
C ALA A 366 -1.82 0.67 -4.19
N MET A 367 -1.75 0.20 -2.94
CA MET A 367 -2.50 0.78 -1.81
C MET A 367 -1.92 2.11 -1.31
N THR A 368 -0.61 2.30 -1.35
CA THR A 368 0.04 3.58 -1.08
C THR A 368 -0.32 4.61 -2.16
N LEU A 369 -0.31 4.24 -3.45
CA LEU A 369 -0.78 5.13 -4.52
C LEU A 369 -2.27 5.49 -4.37
N PHE A 370 -3.13 4.54 -4.00
CA PHE A 370 -4.51 4.88 -3.62
C PHE A 370 -4.57 5.92 -2.49
N MET A 371 -3.81 5.72 -1.41
CA MET A 371 -3.78 6.64 -0.26
C MET A 371 -3.25 8.04 -0.64
N PHE A 372 -2.20 8.13 -1.45
CA PHE A 372 -1.71 9.40 -1.99
C PHE A 372 -2.76 10.07 -2.89
N GLY A 373 -3.52 9.30 -3.67
CA GLY A 373 -4.67 9.81 -4.44
C GLY A 373 -5.79 10.36 -3.55
N VAL A 374 -6.02 9.75 -2.38
CA VAL A 374 -6.96 10.28 -1.37
C VAL A 374 -6.41 11.58 -0.74
N ILE A 375 -5.11 11.68 -0.43
CA ILE A 375 -4.49 12.92 0.06
C ILE A 375 -4.55 14.03 -1.02
N ALA A 376 -4.28 13.69 -2.28
CA ALA A 376 -4.43 14.59 -3.41
C ALA A 376 -5.89 15.05 -3.57
N ASN A 377 -6.88 14.18 -3.38
CA ASN A 377 -8.28 14.56 -3.35
C ASN A 377 -8.61 15.49 -2.17
N ALA A 378 -8.02 15.27 -1.00
CA ALA A 378 -8.16 16.18 0.15
C ALA A 378 -7.59 17.58 -0.12
N ALA A 379 -6.44 17.68 -0.80
CA ALA A 379 -5.85 18.97 -1.22
C ALA A 379 -6.80 19.79 -2.11
N ARG A 380 -7.63 19.13 -2.94
CA ARG A 380 -8.65 19.77 -3.78
C ARG A 380 -9.83 20.34 -2.97
N HIS A 381 -9.99 19.91 -1.72
CA HIS A 381 -11.01 20.38 -0.79
C HIS A 381 -10.47 21.42 0.22
N GLU A 382 -9.25 21.95 0.03
CA GLU A 382 -8.80 23.16 0.73
C GLU A 382 -9.72 24.36 0.37
N PRO A 383 -10.06 25.27 1.30
CA PRO A 383 -10.97 26.39 1.01
C PRO A 383 -10.50 27.27 -0.14
N ALA A 384 -9.19 27.55 -0.21
CA ALA A 384 -8.58 28.32 -1.29
C ALA A 384 -8.64 27.58 -2.64
N ALA A 385 -8.45 26.26 -2.64
CA ALA A 385 -8.58 25.43 -3.83
C ALA A 385 -10.02 25.46 -4.37
N ILE A 386 -11.01 25.25 -3.50
CA ILE A 386 -12.44 25.29 -3.84
C ILE A 386 -12.80 26.66 -4.45
N ALA A 387 -12.39 27.77 -3.80
CA ALA A 387 -12.66 29.12 -4.30
C ALA A 387 -12.05 29.37 -5.69
N ALA A 388 -10.81 28.95 -5.91
CA ALA A 388 -10.13 29.12 -7.20
C ALA A 388 -10.80 28.32 -8.33
N LEU A 389 -11.22 27.08 -8.05
CA LEU A 389 -11.90 26.21 -9.00
C LEU A 389 -13.30 26.73 -9.35
N GLN A 390 -14.06 27.19 -8.35
CA GLN A 390 -15.38 27.81 -8.58
C GLN A 390 -15.27 29.14 -9.34
N ALA A 391 -14.17 29.87 -9.18
CA ALA A 391 -13.87 31.08 -9.96
C ALA A 391 -13.40 30.79 -11.41
N GLY A 392 -13.56 29.56 -11.91
CA GLY A 392 -13.23 29.19 -13.28
C GLY A 392 -11.73 29.11 -13.59
N ARG A 393 -10.85 29.26 -12.59
CA ARG A 393 -9.38 29.13 -12.74
C ARG A 393 -8.93 27.66 -12.82
N GLU A 394 -9.74 26.81 -13.46
CA GLU A 394 -9.42 25.41 -13.69
C GLU A 394 -8.25 25.27 -14.69
N PRO A 395 -7.10 24.70 -14.30
CA PRO A 395 -6.01 24.42 -15.23
C PRO A 395 -6.47 23.49 -16.36
N ARG A 396 -5.89 23.59 -17.57
CA ARG A 396 -6.23 22.72 -18.72
C ARG A 396 -6.22 21.23 -18.36
N PHE A 397 -5.27 20.81 -17.52
CA PHE A 397 -5.14 19.45 -16.98
C PHE A 397 -6.36 18.95 -16.19
N TRP A 398 -7.09 19.83 -15.49
CA TRP A 398 -8.28 19.45 -14.73
C TRP A 398 -9.45 19.06 -15.62
N ARG A 399 -9.61 19.75 -16.76
CA ARG A 399 -10.59 19.40 -17.79
C ARG A 399 -10.22 18.08 -18.48
N LEU A 400 -8.94 17.86 -18.74
CA LEU A 400 -8.42 16.60 -19.31
C LEU A 400 -8.75 15.40 -18.41
N LEU A 401 -8.46 15.49 -17.11
CA LEU A 401 -8.79 14.46 -16.13
C LEU A 401 -10.30 14.35 -15.79
N ARG A 402 -11.13 15.27 -16.29
CA ARG A 402 -12.58 15.39 -16.00
C ARG A 402 -12.90 15.20 -14.51
N LEU A 403 -12.17 15.90 -13.63
CA LEU A 403 -12.31 15.73 -12.19
C LEU A 403 -13.61 16.39 -11.68
N PRO A 404 -14.36 15.77 -10.74
CA PRO A 404 -15.58 16.37 -10.19
C PRO A 404 -15.25 17.59 -9.34
N SER A 405 -16.02 18.68 -9.48
CA SER A 405 -15.84 19.89 -8.68
C SER A 405 -15.95 19.58 -7.17
N PRO A 406 -14.99 20.02 -6.33
CA PRO A 406 -15.01 19.74 -4.90
C PRO A 406 -16.17 20.47 -4.22
N GLU A 407 -16.83 19.77 -3.28
CA GLU A 407 -17.94 20.33 -2.51
C GLU A 407 -17.43 21.06 -1.26
N PRO A 408 -17.87 22.30 -0.98
CA PRO A 408 -17.57 22.98 0.28
C PRO A 408 -18.00 22.13 1.48
N TYR A 409 -17.12 21.99 2.47
CA TYR A 409 -17.46 21.33 3.72
C TYR A 409 -18.53 22.14 4.47
N SER A 410 -19.70 21.53 4.71
CA SER A 410 -20.75 22.06 5.55
C SER A 410 -20.82 21.26 6.87
N PRO A 411 -20.75 21.90 8.05
CA PRO A 411 -20.82 21.19 9.32
C PRO A 411 -22.13 20.41 9.56
N GLN A 412 -23.25 20.86 8.98
CA GLN A 412 -24.61 20.52 9.37
C GLN A 412 -25.26 19.33 8.60
N ASP A 413 -24.57 18.65 7.68
CA ASP A 413 -25.21 17.62 6.84
C ASP A 413 -24.31 16.39 6.56
N PRO A 414 -24.31 15.36 7.46
CA PRO A 414 -23.45 14.18 7.33
C PRO A 414 -23.71 13.33 6.08
N PHE A 415 -24.93 13.36 5.54
CA PHE A 415 -25.37 12.48 4.44
C PHE A 415 -25.85 13.23 3.19
N GLY A 416 -25.79 14.56 3.18
CA GLY A 416 -26.31 15.37 2.09
C GLY A 416 -27.84 15.41 2.02
N VAL A 417 -28.55 15.20 3.13
CA VAL A 417 -30.03 15.23 3.20
C VAL A 417 -30.55 16.60 2.78
N ARG A 418 -29.96 17.66 3.33
CA ARG A 418 -30.25 19.06 2.99
C ARG A 418 -29.77 19.38 1.58
N SER A 419 -28.63 18.81 1.14
CA SER A 419 -28.19 18.93 -0.26
C SER A 419 -29.17 18.32 -1.27
N LYS A 420 -29.78 17.16 -0.95
CA LYS A 420 -30.81 16.51 -1.76
C LYS A 420 -32.13 17.29 -1.73
N GLN A 421 -32.54 17.81 -0.57
CA GLN A 421 -33.73 18.66 -0.44
C GLN A 421 -33.55 19.98 -1.21
N ALA A 422 -32.41 20.66 -1.09
CA ALA A 422 -32.09 21.87 -1.84
C ALA A 422 -32.02 21.61 -3.36
N ARG A 423 -31.43 20.49 -3.80
CA ARG A 423 -31.38 20.11 -5.21
C ARG A 423 -32.77 19.73 -5.76
N LYS A 424 -33.62 19.06 -4.96
CA LYS A 424 -35.05 18.85 -5.28
C LYS A 424 -35.83 20.16 -5.33
N ALA A 425 -35.62 21.07 -4.39
CA ALA A 425 -36.27 22.39 -4.37
C ALA A 425 -35.84 23.26 -5.56
N LYS A 426 -34.55 23.24 -5.94
CA LYS A 426 -34.03 23.94 -7.12
C LYS A 426 -34.52 23.31 -8.42
N ALA A 427 -34.71 21.99 -8.47
CA ALA A 427 -35.39 21.33 -9.59
C ALA A 427 -36.88 21.71 -9.68
N LYS A 428 -37.59 21.79 -8.54
CA LYS A 428 -38.99 22.22 -8.45
C LYS A 428 -39.19 23.72 -8.72
N LYS A 429 -38.11 24.52 -8.68
CA LYS A 429 -38.08 25.96 -9.03
C LYS A 429 -37.57 26.25 -10.45
N ARG A 430 -37.29 25.25 -11.30
CA ARG A 430 -37.11 25.52 -12.74
C ARG A 430 -38.48 25.93 -13.30
N PRO A 431 -38.60 27.05 -14.03
CA PRO A 431 -39.84 27.38 -14.72
C PRO A 431 -40.22 26.24 -15.66
N VAL A 432 -41.48 25.82 -15.63
CA VAL A 432 -42.05 25.03 -16.73
C VAL A 432 -41.97 25.93 -17.98
N GLY A 433 -41.37 25.42 -19.05
CA GLY A 433 -41.10 26.22 -20.24
C GLY A 433 -42.39 26.82 -20.81
N THR A 434 -42.41 28.14 -20.97
CA THR A 434 -43.46 28.84 -21.70
C THR A 434 -43.50 28.29 -23.12
N GLN A 435 -44.65 27.76 -23.54
CA GLN A 435 -44.85 27.35 -24.93
C GLN A 435 -44.66 28.58 -25.85
N PRO A 436 -44.03 28.45 -27.03
CA PRO A 436 -43.94 29.56 -27.97
C PRO A 436 -45.35 29.95 -28.43
N ALA A 437 -45.76 31.18 -28.14
CA ALA A 437 -47.04 31.70 -28.60
C ALA A 437 -46.99 31.90 -30.13
N MET A 438 -47.86 31.19 -30.85
CA MET A 438 -48.02 31.35 -32.29
C MET A 438 -48.56 32.75 -32.59
N GLY A 439 -47.86 33.52 -33.43
CA GLY A 439 -48.17 34.93 -33.67
C GLY A 439 -49.54 35.13 -34.34
N LYS A 440 -50.29 36.14 -33.90
CA LYS A 440 -51.45 36.68 -34.62
C LYS A 440 -51.10 38.03 -35.23
N THR A 441 -51.29 38.14 -36.54
CA THR A 441 -51.14 39.38 -37.32
C THR A 441 -52.28 40.37 -37.06
N ARG A 442 -52.02 41.65 -37.33
CA ARG A 442 -52.95 42.77 -37.15
C ARG A 442 -53.99 42.85 -38.28
N GLY A 443 -55.19 43.35 -37.96
CA GLY A 443 -56.19 43.84 -38.91
C GLY A 443 -57.53 44.12 -38.22
N GLY A 444 -57.97 45.38 -38.20
CA GLY A 444 -59.36 45.79 -37.90
C GLY A 444 -60.05 46.31 -39.18
N PRO A 445 -61.15 47.10 -39.11
CA PRO A 445 -61.84 47.62 -37.94
C PRO A 445 -63.37 47.26 -37.95
N PRO A 446 -64.37 48.13 -37.67
CA PRO A 446 -65.27 47.92 -36.51
C PRO A 446 -66.77 47.74 -36.84
N GLY A 447 -67.57 47.24 -35.88
CA GLY A 447 -69.03 47.09 -36.04
C GLY A 447 -69.81 46.94 -34.72
N ALA A 448 -70.73 47.86 -34.49
CA ALA A 448 -71.60 48.07 -33.32
C ALA A 448 -72.49 46.90 -32.82
N GLY A 449 -73.02 47.04 -31.60
CA GLY A 449 -74.23 46.36 -31.10
C GLY A 449 -73.99 45.34 -29.97
N LYS A 450 -74.24 45.64 -28.68
CA LYS A 450 -75.53 45.85 -27.96
C LYS A 450 -76.16 44.56 -27.40
N TYR A 451 -76.26 44.47 -26.06
CA TYR A 451 -77.33 43.82 -25.26
C TYR A 451 -77.45 42.26 -25.41
N VAL A 452 -77.94 41.44 -24.45
CA VAL A 452 -78.38 41.67 -23.05
C VAL A 452 -78.15 40.40 -22.18
N ALA A 453 -78.37 40.52 -20.87
CA ALA A 453 -78.25 39.47 -19.85
C ALA A 453 -79.23 38.27 -20.00
N GLY A 454 -78.97 37.15 -19.31
CA GLY A 454 -79.86 35.97 -19.43
C GLY A 454 -79.83 34.79 -18.44
N LYS A 455 -79.17 34.86 -17.27
CA LYS A 455 -79.41 34.00 -16.06
C LYS A 455 -79.40 32.44 -16.18
N PRO A 456 -79.41 31.67 -15.04
CA PRO A 456 -78.81 30.32 -15.00
C PRO A 456 -79.65 29.20 -14.35
N GLY A 457 -79.08 27.98 -14.32
CA GLY A 457 -79.49 26.84 -13.47
C GLY A 457 -79.93 25.62 -14.28
N LYS A 458 -79.91 24.39 -13.74
CA LYS A 458 -79.42 23.86 -12.45
C LYS A 458 -79.10 22.33 -12.64
N PRO A 459 -78.89 21.46 -11.62
CA PRO A 459 -77.90 20.37 -11.73
C PRO A 459 -78.51 18.94 -11.70
N ALA A 460 -77.67 17.90 -11.87
CA ALA A 460 -77.53 16.75 -10.95
C ALA A 460 -76.71 15.58 -11.57
N GLN A 461 -76.01 14.83 -10.70
CA GLN A 461 -75.45 13.48 -10.95
C GLN A 461 -76.55 12.43 -10.57
N PRO A 462 -76.30 11.09 -10.39
CA PRO A 462 -75.13 10.25 -10.69
C PRO A 462 -75.46 8.86 -11.32
N ARG A 463 -74.44 8.12 -11.84
CA ARG A 463 -74.11 6.73 -11.41
C ARG A 463 -73.07 6.01 -12.30
N LYS A 464 -72.18 5.28 -11.60
CA LYS A 464 -71.60 3.93 -11.86
C LYS A 464 -71.11 3.55 -13.28
N ALA A 465 -69.83 3.14 -13.33
CA ALA A 465 -69.28 2.21 -14.34
C ALA A 465 -69.93 0.81 -14.21
N PRO A 466 -69.86 -0.08 -15.24
CA PRO A 466 -68.65 -0.94 -15.31
C PRO A 466 -68.22 -1.47 -16.70
N THR A 467 -66.96 -1.90 -16.78
CA THR A 467 -66.38 -3.00 -17.62
C THR A 467 -66.44 -3.05 -19.17
N LYS A 468 -65.27 -3.50 -19.70
CA LYS A 468 -65.01 -4.31 -20.90
C LYS A 468 -65.01 -3.65 -22.29
N GLN A 469 -63.83 -3.72 -22.91
CA GLN A 469 -63.63 -3.74 -24.37
C GLN A 469 -64.34 -4.95 -25.01
N PRO A 470 -64.57 -4.90 -26.33
CA PRO A 470 -63.97 -5.94 -27.18
C PRO A 470 -63.23 -5.43 -28.43
N GLN A 471 -62.40 -6.34 -28.96
CA GLN A 471 -61.79 -6.41 -30.31
C GLN A 471 -62.90 -6.65 -31.39
N PRO A 472 -62.70 -7.03 -32.70
CA PRO A 472 -61.47 -7.53 -33.37
C PRO A 472 -61.29 -7.25 -34.89
N ARG A 473 -60.18 -7.75 -35.46
CA ARG A 473 -60.08 -8.71 -36.60
C ARG A 473 -58.58 -8.90 -36.95
N ALA A 474 -58.00 -10.11 -36.91
CA ALA A 474 -58.18 -11.29 -37.78
C ALA A 474 -57.46 -11.14 -39.15
N GLY A 475 -56.72 -12.14 -39.65
CA GLY A 475 -56.40 -13.47 -39.10
C GLY A 475 -55.71 -14.38 -40.14
N GLN A 476 -55.77 -15.72 -39.93
CA GLN A 476 -55.38 -16.82 -40.86
C GLN A 476 -53.86 -17.07 -41.02
N MET A 477 -53.33 -18.28 -41.33
CA MET A 477 -53.62 -19.73 -41.07
C MET A 477 -52.43 -20.54 -41.69
N SER A 478 -52.15 -21.85 -41.50
CA SER A 478 -52.68 -22.95 -40.66
C SER A 478 -51.53 -23.97 -40.40
N ALA A 479 -51.37 -24.52 -39.20
CA ALA A 479 -51.71 -25.89 -38.78
C ALA A 479 -50.74 -27.05 -39.19
N GLY A 480 -50.38 -27.91 -38.22
CA GLY A 480 -49.57 -29.13 -38.43
C GLY A 480 -49.01 -29.76 -37.13
N ARG A 481 -49.66 -30.82 -36.64
CA ARG A 481 -49.26 -31.76 -35.55
C ARG A 481 -49.81 -33.16 -35.97
N PRO A 482 -49.34 -34.33 -35.46
CA PRO A 482 -49.04 -34.59 -34.03
C PRO A 482 -47.97 -35.67 -33.67
N THR A 483 -47.82 -35.90 -32.35
CA THR A 483 -47.50 -37.18 -31.62
C THR A 483 -46.15 -37.93 -31.69
N ALA A 484 -45.50 -37.99 -30.52
CA ALA A 484 -45.19 -39.18 -29.71
C ALA A 484 -43.84 -39.96 -29.78
N ALA A 485 -43.05 -39.77 -28.72
CA ALA A 485 -42.53 -40.79 -27.77
C ALA A 485 -41.21 -41.59 -27.98
N ARG A 486 -40.50 -41.73 -26.83
CA ARG A 486 -39.64 -42.83 -26.32
C ARG A 486 -38.10 -42.92 -26.58
N THR A 487 -37.37 -42.61 -25.49
CA THR A 487 -36.22 -43.36 -24.89
C THR A 487 -34.76 -43.22 -25.43
N PRO A 488 -33.71 -43.52 -24.62
CA PRO A 488 -32.42 -42.79 -24.68
C PRO A 488 -31.12 -43.65 -24.82
N LYS A 489 -29.95 -42.96 -24.80
CA LYS A 489 -28.56 -43.47 -24.60
C LYS A 489 -27.95 -44.24 -25.80
N PRO A 490 -26.62 -44.55 -25.85
CA PRO A 490 -25.62 -44.62 -24.77
C PRO A 490 -24.26 -43.90 -25.00
N ALA A 491 -23.34 -44.10 -24.05
CA ALA A 491 -21.97 -43.58 -24.02
C ALA A 491 -20.94 -44.52 -24.70
N LYS A 492 -19.72 -44.02 -24.93
CA LYS A 492 -18.46 -44.78 -25.15
C LYS A 492 -17.34 -44.01 -24.42
N GLN A 493 -16.75 -44.49 -23.31
CA GLN A 493 -15.81 -45.60 -23.13
C GLN A 493 -14.42 -45.39 -23.76
N SER A 494 -13.41 -45.17 -22.91
CA SER A 494 -11.99 -45.54 -23.14
C SER A 494 -11.84 -47.07 -23.16
N PRO A 495 -10.81 -47.67 -23.80
CA PRO A 495 -9.55 -47.99 -23.09
C PRO A 495 -8.35 -48.13 -24.09
N PRO A 496 -7.21 -48.82 -23.78
CA PRO A 496 -6.57 -49.18 -22.50
C PRO A 496 -5.11 -48.64 -22.36
N LYS A 497 -4.49 -48.86 -21.19
CA LYS A 497 -3.01 -48.91 -21.08
C LYS A 497 -2.47 -50.17 -21.76
N ARG A 498 -1.30 -50.09 -22.41
CA ARG A 498 -0.42 -51.26 -22.56
C ARG A 498 1.02 -50.87 -22.27
N SER A 499 1.63 -51.58 -21.33
CA SER A 499 3.07 -51.60 -21.12
C SER A 499 3.72 -52.45 -22.21
N GLN A 500 4.89 -52.01 -22.70
CA GLN A 500 5.97 -52.94 -23.05
C GLN A 500 7.31 -52.23 -23.06
N SER A 501 8.23 -52.80 -22.31
CA SER A 501 9.67 -52.60 -22.44
C SER A 501 10.20 -53.29 -23.69
N ALA A 502 11.42 -52.90 -24.08
CA ALA A 502 12.47 -53.69 -24.75
C ALA A 502 12.97 -53.17 -26.12
N GLN A 503 14.25 -52.78 -26.08
CA GLN A 503 15.34 -53.28 -26.94
C GLN A 503 15.39 -52.92 -28.45
N ARG A 504 16.42 -52.09 -28.71
CA ARG A 504 17.58 -52.33 -29.62
C ARG A 504 17.39 -52.41 -31.15
N ALA A 505 18.44 -51.90 -31.79
CA ALA A 505 18.81 -51.96 -33.21
C ALA A 505 17.85 -51.21 -34.16
N GLY A 506 18.34 -50.46 -35.15
CA GLY A 506 19.74 -50.20 -35.53
C GLY A 506 19.88 -50.16 -37.05
N HIS A 507 20.76 -49.29 -37.57
CA HIS A 507 21.10 -49.10 -38.98
C HIS A 507 19.99 -48.45 -39.86
N THR A 508 20.27 -47.60 -40.85
CA THR A 508 21.49 -46.84 -41.25
C THR A 508 21.11 -45.79 -42.30
N ALA A 509 21.91 -44.71 -42.39
CA ALA A 509 22.16 -43.92 -43.63
C ALA A 509 20.98 -43.11 -44.25
N ALA A 510 21.19 -41.98 -44.94
CA ALA A 510 22.37 -41.12 -45.11
C ALA A 510 21.96 -39.70 -45.57
N GLY A 511 22.88 -38.73 -45.42
CA GLY A 511 22.89 -37.45 -46.14
C GLY A 511 22.13 -36.29 -45.45
N ALA A 512 22.66 -35.06 -45.41
CA ALA A 512 23.95 -34.57 -45.92
C ALA A 512 24.33 -33.23 -45.25
N SER A 513 25.63 -32.88 -45.31
CA SER A 513 26.24 -31.54 -45.10
C SER A 513 25.97 -30.79 -43.78
N GLY A 514 26.96 -30.18 -43.12
CA GLY A 514 28.40 -30.13 -43.38
C GLY A 514 29.10 -29.54 -42.16
N ALA A 515 30.34 -29.98 -41.90
CA ALA A 515 31.15 -29.50 -40.79
C ALA A 515 32.34 -28.69 -41.32
N GLU A 516 32.70 -27.60 -40.63
CA GLU A 516 34.04 -27.01 -40.43
C GLU A 516 33.85 -25.63 -39.76
N SER A 517 34.02 -25.48 -38.44
CA SER A 517 35.29 -25.45 -37.67
C SER A 517 36.00 -24.08 -37.68
N TRP A 518 35.58 -23.16 -36.79
CA TRP A 518 36.38 -21.99 -36.44
C TRP A 518 36.57 -21.84 -34.92
N ARG A 519 37.79 -22.23 -34.53
CA ARG A 519 38.60 -21.97 -33.32
C ARG A 519 38.00 -21.09 -32.22
N ALA A 520 38.12 -21.57 -30.98
CA ALA A 520 38.14 -20.72 -29.81
C ALA A 520 39.52 -20.05 -29.69
N GLU A 521 39.57 -18.72 -29.67
CA GLU A 521 40.77 -17.97 -29.30
C GLU A 521 40.94 -17.98 -27.78
N ALA A 522 42.09 -18.47 -27.32
CA ALA A 522 42.48 -18.43 -25.92
C ALA A 522 42.96 -17.01 -25.57
N TRP A 523 42.21 -16.29 -24.74
CA TRP A 523 42.64 -15.01 -24.20
C TRP A 523 43.66 -15.23 -23.07
N GLU A 524 44.95 -15.14 -23.38
CA GLU A 524 45.99 -15.12 -22.36
C GLU A 524 45.98 -13.80 -21.58
N GLY A 525 45.57 -13.85 -20.32
CA GLY A 525 45.72 -12.73 -19.37
C GLY A 525 47.16 -12.60 -18.87
N PRO A 526 47.63 -11.39 -18.50
CA PRO A 526 49.00 -11.17 -18.07
C PRO A 526 49.31 -11.88 -16.74
N ARG A 527 50.40 -12.66 -16.72
CA ARG A 527 50.86 -13.40 -15.53
C ARG A 527 51.33 -12.43 -14.42
N PRO A 528 50.99 -12.68 -13.14
CA PRO A 528 51.52 -11.87 -12.04
C PRO A 528 53.02 -12.12 -11.82
N ARG A 529 53.80 -11.05 -11.63
CA ARG A 529 55.23 -11.14 -11.30
C ARG A 529 55.43 -11.68 -9.87
N ARG A 530 56.37 -12.61 -9.70
CA ARG A 530 56.88 -13.06 -8.39
C ARG A 530 57.95 -12.09 -7.84
N SER A 531 57.63 -11.46 -6.72
CA SER A 531 58.51 -10.91 -5.67
C SER A 531 57.56 -10.31 -4.63
N TRP A 532 57.56 -10.65 -3.34
CA TRP A 532 58.68 -10.61 -2.40
C TRP A 532 58.61 -11.73 -1.35
N GLY A 533 59.69 -11.88 -0.57
CA GLY A 533 59.96 -13.06 0.25
C GLY A 533 59.02 -13.31 1.45
N GLU A 534 58.92 -14.59 1.80
CA GLU A 534 58.31 -15.07 3.02
C GLU A 534 59.11 -14.59 4.25
N GLN A 535 58.43 -14.10 5.29
CA GLN A 535 58.98 -13.96 6.63
C GLN A 535 58.22 -14.88 7.58
N PRO A 536 58.90 -15.79 8.32
CA PRO A 536 58.24 -16.63 9.32
C PRO A 536 57.89 -15.81 10.58
N PRO A 537 56.91 -16.24 11.39
CA PRO A 537 56.47 -15.51 12.57
C PRO A 537 57.57 -15.41 13.64
N PRO A 538 57.65 -14.30 14.39
CA PRO A 538 58.71 -14.09 15.37
C PRO A 538 58.59 -15.06 16.55
N ARG A 539 59.72 -15.66 16.92
CA ARG A 539 59.87 -16.44 18.15
C ARG A 539 59.77 -15.50 19.35
N ALA A 540 59.01 -15.90 20.38
CA ALA A 540 59.04 -15.23 21.67
C ALA A 540 60.43 -15.37 22.30
N ALA A 541 61.17 -14.26 22.40
CA ALA A 541 62.40 -14.18 23.17
C ALA A 541 62.06 -13.99 24.66
N GLY A 542 62.63 -14.81 25.52
CA GLY A 542 62.36 -14.76 26.96
C GLY A 542 63.10 -13.63 27.67
N TRP A 543 62.55 -13.23 28.81
CA TRP A 543 63.28 -12.48 29.84
C TRP A 543 63.54 -13.38 31.05
N ARG A 544 64.81 -13.49 31.39
CA ARG A 544 65.37 -13.86 32.71
C ARG A 544 65.36 -12.61 33.62
N ASP A 545 65.51 -12.64 34.94
CA ASP A 545 65.73 -13.72 35.92
C ASP A 545 65.25 -13.22 37.31
N GLY A 546 65.12 -14.14 38.28
CA GLY A 546 65.06 -13.84 39.72
C GLY A 546 63.67 -13.92 40.38
N GLY A 547 63.47 -14.63 41.49
CA GLY A 547 64.38 -15.56 42.21
C GLY A 547 63.81 -15.98 43.57
N GLN A 548 64.21 -17.16 44.08
CA GLN A 548 63.85 -17.74 45.40
C GLN A 548 62.34 -18.08 45.57
N SER A 549 61.90 -19.10 46.33
CA SER A 549 62.53 -20.24 47.02
C SER A 549 61.42 -21.24 47.43
N GLY A 550 61.74 -22.51 47.68
CA GLY A 550 60.83 -23.49 48.32
C GLY A 550 60.64 -24.81 47.57
N ASP A 551 60.89 -25.92 48.26
CA ASP A 551 60.99 -27.29 47.72
C ASP A 551 59.81 -28.18 48.28
N PRO A 552 59.77 -29.55 48.23
CA PRO A 552 58.72 -30.21 47.45
C PRO A 552 57.91 -31.32 48.18
N ALA A 553 56.75 -31.71 47.62
CA ALA A 553 56.10 -33.05 47.70
C ALA A 553 54.77 -33.03 46.91
N GLY A 554 54.26 -34.12 46.31
CA GLY A 554 54.81 -35.45 46.06
C GLY A 554 53.72 -36.44 45.58
N GLY A 555 54.06 -37.35 44.66
CA GLY A 555 53.41 -38.67 44.47
C GLY A 555 52.00 -38.79 43.86
N GLY A 556 51.80 -39.81 43.01
CA GLY A 556 50.48 -40.40 42.73
C GLY A 556 50.06 -40.52 41.25
N ARG A 557 50.17 -41.73 40.67
CA ARG A 557 49.63 -42.10 39.34
C ARG A 557 48.54 -43.19 39.48
N PRO A 558 47.81 -43.60 38.40
CA PRO A 558 46.37 -43.89 38.44
C PRO A 558 46.03 -45.39 38.55
N PRO A 559 44.75 -45.82 38.32
CA PRO A 559 44.45 -46.33 36.97
C PRO A 559 43.02 -46.11 36.43
N ARG A 560 42.86 -46.49 35.15
CA ARG A 560 41.64 -46.48 34.31
C ARG A 560 40.63 -47.58 34.70
N ARG A 561 39.34 -47.42 34.35
CA ARG A 561 38.57 -48.37 33.50
C ARG A 561 37.27 -47.75 32.93
N ARG A 562 36.78 -48.33 31.81
CA ARG A 562 35.59 -47.97 31.01
C ARG A 562 34.42 -48.95 31.32
N PRO A 563 33.32 -49.04 30.51
CA PRO A 563 32.25 -48.08 30.24
C PRO A 563 30.84 -48.69 30.48
N ALA A 564 29.78 -48.00 30.03
CA ALA A 564 28.38 -48.40 30.12
C ALA A 564 27.96 -49.63 29.28
N VAL A 565 26.96 -50.38 29.80
CA VAL A 565 25.81 -51.00 29.09
C VAL A 565 24.69 -51.16 30.14
N PHE A 566 23.43 -50.80 29.83
CA PHE A 566 22.25 -51.60 30.20
C PHE A 566 21.03 -51.23 29.33
N ASP A 567 20.06 -52.14 29.28
CA ASP A 567 19.25 -52.43 28.11
C ASP A 567 17.78 -51.96 28.19
N ARG A 568 17.05 -52.11 27.08
CA ARG A 568 15.59 -51.99 26.98
C ARG A 568 14.89 -53.10 27.78
N GLU A 569 13.70 -52.83 28.35
CA GLU A 569 12.41 -53.25 27.77
C GLU A 569 11.19 -53.14 28.73
N ARG A 570 10.03 -52.82 28.14
CA ARG A 570 8.66 -53.33 28.41
C ARG A 570 7.83 -52.94 29.66
N ARG A 571 6.62 -52.46 29.28
CA ARG A 571 5.25 -52.84 29.74
C ARG A 571 4.59 -52.10 30.93
N MET A 572 3.43 -51.53 30.60
CA MET A 572 2.14 -51.60 31.33
C MET A 572 2.03 -50.91 32.69
N SER A 573 1.50 -49.69 32.69
CA SER A 573 0.09 -49.43 33.08
C SER A 573 -0.43 -48.18 32.38
#